data_AF-A0A538T1V5-F1
#
_entry.id   AF-A0A538T1V5-F1
#
_cell.length_a   1.000
_cell.length_b   1.000
_cell.length_c   1.000
_cell.angle_alpha   90.00
_cell.angle_beta   90.00
_cell.angle_gamma   90.00
#
_symmetry.space_group_name_H-M   'P 1'
#
loop_
_entity.id
_entity.type
_entity.pdbx_description
1 polymer ?
#
loop_
_entity_poly.entity_id
_entity_poly.type
_entity_poly.pdbx_seq_one_letter_code
_entity_poly.pdbx_strand_id
1 'polypeptide(L)'
;MAPFMQTPHFRPPGFRILGVLLLVTFTGCAYYNTFYLAKRYYRDGQKAQERSALDTPAPEAAAKYDGVIRQCAKILVDYPKSKWVDDALYYMGAALYGKGDYPAAIKKFGELRASFPKSPYVPDSKLMEALSLYRRKEYVEAEKMFREVETQHPKIKRKWELYYYGAENETGLRNYPAAMAWYKRAAETGDKKRQRSDALRRLGDAHVASQDYASAQAAYAQALKREDIGSRRLDLALQRGEALEQLKRYDEALAWYDRWRPYAVNEKREGDVLIRRFALLALIGRTNEAIQGYQALVTQYPRTAVAYESQFRLGYLYESQLGDFDAAAREYDKLKAEATGSEFQNQALRRSANLATIKQYRSTLQSDTTQARSRAAFLLAEIYYFQIERVDSALIQYEAVERGFPSSPYAAKAAFARLWIQTHDRSDTLAALALTDTIASRYRKTRYAESALYLWRQWSGRVDARTALLDSMIANPDTSVIRERLEAEAPVTPVTMSPADTVRAPQFFETPGQIAERARQDSLAAYTRALYYAKRHGLPPPPPPPPRTPPADADTSQARRPPVQPAPPDTTRGPVIGPSR
;
A
#
# COMPACT_ATOMS: atom_id res chain seq x y z
N MET A 1 -85.26 -12.52 -82.27
CA MET A 1 -83.90 -11.98 -81.99
C MET A 1 -84.03 -10.99 -80.83
N ALA A 2 -83.07 -11.02 -79.91
CA ALA A 2 -83.16 -10.59 -78.50
C ALA A 2 -83.72 -9.17 -78.19
N PRO A 3 -84.32 -8.95 -77.01
CA PRO A 3 -84.53 -7.62 -76.45
C PRO A 3 -83.37 -7.24 -75.51
N PHE A 4 -82.79 -6.06 -75.73
CA PHE A 4 -81.80 -5.46 -74.83
C PHE A 4 -82.50 -4.83 -73.62
N MET A 5 -82.23 -5.35 -72.42
CA MET A 5 -82.46 -4.67 -71.15
C MET A 5 -81.33 -3.66 -70.91
N GLN A 6 -81.68 -2.43 -70.54
CA GLN A 6 -80.76 -1.50 -69.86
C GLN A 6 -81.04 -1.53 -68.35
N THR A 7 -80.05 -1.93 -67.58
CA THR A 7 -80.02 -1.94 -66.10
C THR A 7 -79.30 -0.71 -65.55
N PRO A 8 -79.59 -0.29 -64.29
CA PRO A 8 -79.11 0.95 -63.70
C PRO A 8 -77.64 0.89 -63.25
N HIS A 9 -76.96 2.04 -63.30
CA HIS A 9 -75.58 2.22 -62.86
C HIS A 9 -75.43 2.09 -61.33
N PHE A 10 -74.73 1.05 -60.89
CA PHE A 10 -74.21 0.91 -59.52
C PHE A 10 -72.79 1.52 -59.45
N ARG A 11 -72.54 2.50 -58.58
CA ARG A 11 -71.17 2.99 -58.29
C ARG A 11 -70.49 2.03 -57.30
N PRO A 12 -69.29 1.47 -57.59
CA PRO A 12 -68.62 0.58 -56.66
C PRO A 12 -67.92 1.35 -55.53
N PRO A 13 -67.94 0.85 -54.28
CA PRO A 13 -67.21 1.44 -53.15
C PRO A 13 -65.74 1.02 -53.17
N GLY A 14 -65.02 1.27 -54.27
CA GLY A 14 -63.65 0.75 -54.48
C GLY A 14 -62.52 1.66 -53.99
N PHE A 15 -62.72 2.99 -54.01
CA PHE A 15 -61.60 3.92 -53.82
C PHE A 15 -61.28 4.26 -52.36
N ARG A 16 -62.27 4.19 -51.45
CA ARG A 16 -62.04 4.51 -50.03
C ARG A 16 -61.35 3.37 -49.27
N ILE A 17 -61.61 2.12 -49.64
CA ILE A 17 -61.01 0.95 -48.97
C ILE A 17 -59.54 0.78 -49.41
N LEU A 18 -59.22 1.02 -50.69
CA LEU A 18 -57.85 0.95 -51.19
C LEU A 18 -56.96 2.06 -50.61
N GLY A 19 -57.48 3.28 -50.46
CA GLY A 19 -56.76 4.40 -49.82
C GLY A 19 -56.49 4.19 -48.33
N VAL A 20 -57.43 3.57 -47.59
CA VAL A 20 -57.23 3.18 -46.18
C VAL A 20 -56.25 2.01 -46.06
N LEU A 21 -56.28 1.03 -46.97
CA LEU A 21 -55.31 -0.07 -46.99
C LEU A 21 -53.88 0.40 -47.28
N LEU A 22 -53.71 1.39 -48.19
CA LEU A 22 -52.41 2.00 -48.51
C LEU A 22 -51.88 2.91 -47.39
N LEU A 23 -52.76 3.60 -46.65
CA LEU A 23 -52.39 4.38 -45.45
C LEU A 23 -51.99 3.48 -44.26
N VAL A 24 -52.61 2.31 -44.11
CA VAL A 24 -52.27 1.32 -43.06
C VAL A 24 -50.96 0.59 -43.37
N THR A 25 -50.62 0.37 -44.64
CA THR A 25 -49.32 -0.25 -45.00
C THR A 25 -48.14 0.73 -44.93
N PHE A 26 -48.33 2.02 -45.23
CA PHE A 26 -47.26 3.03 -45.07
C PHE A 26 -46.96 3.38 -43.61
N THR A 27 -47.96 3.41 -42.74
CA THR A 27 -47.76 3.62 -41.29
C THR A 27 -47.02 2.44 -40.65
N GLY A 28 -47.28 1.21 -41.09
CA GLY A 28 -46.56 -0.02 -40.70
C GLY A 28 -45.04 0.03 -40.95
N CYS A 29 -44.62 0.60 -42.08
CA CYS A 29 -43.22 0.70 -42.48
C CYS A 29 -42.46 1.82 -41.76
N ALA A 30 -43.13 2.94 -41.43
CA ALA A 30 -42.50 4.10 -40.84
C ALA A 30 -42.00 3.84 -39.41
N TYR A 31 -42.84 3.30 -38.51
CA TYR A 31 -42.41 3.04 -37.12
C TYR A 31 -41.45 1.85 -37.01
N TYR A 32 -41.54 0.87 -37.91
CA TYR A 32 -40.56 -0.22 -38.01
C TYR A 32 -39.18 0.36 -38.33
N ASN A 33 -39.08 1.26 -39.31
CA ASN A 33 -37.82 1.94 -39.63
C ASN A 33 -37.29 2.77 -38.45
N THR A 34 -38.15 3.49 -37.72
CA THR A 34 -37.79 4.24 -36.50
C THR A 34 -37.13 3.34 -35.45
N PHE A 35 -37.71 2.18 -35.18
CA PHE A 35 -37.20 1.27 -34.17
C PHE A 35 -35.86 0.61 -34.55
N TYR A 36 -35.75 0.12 -35.79
CA TYR A 36 -34.50 -0.49 -36.25
C TYR A 36 -33.36 0.52 -36.30
N LEU A 37 -33.67 1.78 -36.62
CA LEU A 37 -32.71 2.87 -36.53
C LEU A 37 -32.25 3.11 -35.09
N ALA A 38 -33.15 3.05 -34.10
CA ALA A 38 -32.79 3.12 -32.68
C ALA A 38 -31.84 1.98 -32.28
N LYS A 39 -32.17 0.73 -32.63
CA LYS A 39 -31.30 -0.45 -32.39
C LYS A 39 -29.93 -0.30 -33.06
N ARG A 40 -29.87 0.22 -34.28
CA ARG A 40 -28.62 0.48 -35.00
C ARG A 40 -27.80 1.55 -34.28
N TYR A 41 -28.39 2.69 -33.93
CA TYR A 41 -27.69 3.74 -33.19
C TYR A 41 -27.17 3.24 -31.84
N TYR A 42 -27.92 2.39 -31.14
CA TYR A 42 -27.47 1.81 -29.89
C TYR A 42 -26.22 0.95 -30.08
N ARG A 43 -26.22 0.06 -31.09
CA ARG A 43 -25.05 -0.76 -31.44
C ARG A 43 -23.84 0.08 -31.86
N ASP A 44 -24.08 1.12 -32.66
CA ASP A 44 -23.02 2.03 -33.10
C ASP A 44 -22.45 2.83 -31.93
N GLY A 45 -23.30 3.27 -30.99
CA GLY A 45 -22.87 3.93 -29.75
C GLY A 45 -22.04 3.03 -28.85
N GLN A 46 -22.43 1.76 -28.69
CA GLN A 46 -21.63 0.78 -27.94
C GLN A 46 -20.25 0.58 -28.57
N LYS A 47 -20.18 0.41 -29.89
CA LYS A 47 -18.91 0.27 -30.61
C LYS A 47 -18.04 1.52 -30.49
N ALA A 48 -18.63 2.71 -30.57
CA ALA A 48 -17.92 3.97 -30.38
C ALA A 48 -17.35 4.07 -28.95
N GLN A 49 -18.12 3.68 -27.93
CA GLN A 49 -17.65 3.65 -26.55
C GLN A 49 -16.54 2.61 -26.35
N GLU A 50 -16.66 1.42 -26.91
CA GLU A 50 -15.64 0.36 -26.82
C GLU A 50 -14.29 0.75 -27.44
N ARG A 51 -14.31 1.64 -28.44
CA ARG A 51 -13.09 2.20 -29.06
C ARG A 51 -12.49 3.35 -28.26
N SER A 52 -13.27 3.98 -27.40
CA SER A 52 -12.81 5.08 -26.56
C SER A 52 -11.91 4.59 -25.43
N ALA A 53 -10.85 5.33 -25.14
CA ALA A 53 -10.05 5.14 -23.93
C ALA A 53 -10.61 5.91 -22.72
N LEU A 54 -11.70 6.65 -22.89
CA LEU A 54 -12.33 7.44 -21.83
C LEU A 54 -13.24 6.57 -20.96
N ASP A 55 -13.15 6.78 -19.64
CA ASP A 55 -14.09 6.22 -18.66
C ASP A 55 -15.45 6.94 -18.68
N THR A 56 -15.51 8.10 -19.33
CA THR A 56 -16.74 8.86 -19.57
C THR A 56 -17.35 8.54 -20.94
N PRO A 57 -18.64 8.84 -21.16
CA PRO A 57 -19.27 8.67 -22.47
C PRO A 57 -18.51 9.44 -23.55
N ALA A 58 -18.00 8.74 -24.55
CA ALA A 58 -17.30 9.36 -25.66
C ALA A 58 -18.26 10.29 -26.43
N PRO A 59 -17.83 11.47 -26.93
CA PRO A 59 -18.72 12.37 -27.66
C PRO A 59 -19.44 11.70 -28.83
N GLU A 60 -18.74 10.83 -29.58
CA GLU A 60 -19.34 10.04 -30.66
C GLU A 60 -20.41 9.07 -30.11
N ALA A 61 -20.11 8.34 -29.04
CA ALA A 61 -21.06 7.42 -28.41
C ALA A 61 -22.29 8.16 -27.88
N ALA A 62 -22.09 9.30 -27.20
CA ALA A 62 -23.14 10.16 -26.69
C ALA A 62 -24.08 10.63 -27.81
N ALA A 63 -23.53 11.09 -28.95
CA ALA A 63 -24.33 11.51 -30.10
C ALA A 63 -25.18 10.35 -30.69
N LYS A 64 -24.64 9.12 -30.70
CA LYS A 64 -25.41 7.93 -31.10
C LYS A 64 -26.50 7.60 -30.09
N TYR A 65 -26.22 7.66 -28.79
CA TYR A 65 -27.23 7.46 -27.74
C TYR A 65 -28.34 8.52 -27.80
N ASP A 66 -28.03 9.77 -28.13
CA ASP A 66 -29.06 10.78 -28.41
C ASP A 66 -29.94 10.41 -29.60
N GLY A 67 -29.35 9.80 -30.63
CA GLY A 67 -30.09 9.19 -31.73
C GLY A 67 -31.07 8.12 -31.25
N VAL A 68 -30.64 7.22 -30.37
CA VAL A 68 -31.52 6.20 -29.75
C VAL A 68 -32.68 6.86 -29.01
N ILE A 69 -32.36 7.80 -28.11
CA ILE A 69 -33.35 8.50 -27.28
C ILE A 69 -34.39 9.20 -28.16
N ARG A 70 -33.97 9.91 -29.21
CA ARG A 70 -34.89 10.58 -30.15
C ARG A 70 -35.82 9.59 -30.87
N GLN A 71 -35.30 8.48 -31.37
CA GLN A 71 -36.13 7.50 -32.09
C GLN A 71 -37.07 6.75 -31.13
N CYS A 72 -36.60 6.37 -29.94
CA CYS A 72 -37.44 5.76 -28.91
C CYS A 72 -38.55 6.72 -28.45
N ALA A 73 -38.24 8.00 -28.24
CA ALA A 73 -39.24 8.99 -27.85
C ALA A 73 -40.37 9.12 -28.88
N LYS A 74 -40.06 9.09 -30.18
CA LYS A 74 -41.08 9.05 -31.25
C LYS A 74 -41.97 7.82 -31.14
N ILE A 75 -41.41 6.65 -30.83
CA ILE A 75 -42.21 5.43 -30.64
C ILE A 75 -43.18 5.59 -29.47
N LEU A 76 -42.70 6.16 -28.35
CA LEU A 76 -43.51 6.32 -27.14
C LEU A 76 -44.63 7.36 -27.30
N VAL A 77 -44.39 8.44 -28.05
CA VAL A 77 -45.35 9.54 -28.23
C VAL A 77 -46.29 9.28 -29.41
N ASP A 78 -45.74 8.95 -30.58
CA ASP A 78 -46.51 8.87 -31.83
C ASP A 78 -47.16 7.49 -31.99
N TYR A 79 -46.61 6.45 -31.35
CA TYR A 79 -47.05 5.05 -31.49
C TYR A 79 -47.22 4.31 -30.14
N PRO A 80 -47.96 4.86 -29.15
CA PRO A 80 -48.02 4.35 -27.78
C PRO A 80 -48.67 2.96 -27.62
N LYS A 81 -49.34 2.44 -28.66
CA LYS A 81 -49.93 1.09 -28.69
C LYS A 81 -49.11 0.09 -29.51
N SER A 82 -47.93 0.49 -29.95
CA SER A 82 -47.05 -0.36 -30.77
C SER A 82 -46.48 -1.53 -29.97
N LYS A 83 -46.19 -2.64 -30.65
CA LYS A 83 -45.49 -3.78 -30.04
C LYS A 83 -44.05 -3.50 -29.63
N TRP A 84 -43.52 -2.33 -29.97
CA TRP A 84 -42.14 -1.91 -29.68
C TRP A 84 -42.03 -0.93 -28.52
N VAL A 85 -43.12 -0.67 -27.79
CA VAL A 85 -43.11 0.31 -26.69
C VAL A 85 -42.21 -0.16 -25.55
N ASP A 86 -42.26 -1.44 -25.20
CA ASP A 86 -41.35 -2.03 -24.20
C ASP A 86 -39.90 -2.07 -24.70
N ASP A 87 -39.64 -2.45 -25.95
CA ASP A 87 -38.31 -2.30 -26.56
C ASP A 87 -37.82 -0.85 -26.47
N ALA A 88 -38.66 0.13 -26.83
CA ALA A 88 -38.30 1.54 -26.85
C ALA A 88 -37.97 2.06 -25.45
N LEU A 89 -38.74 1.68 -24.41
CA LEU A 89 -38.44 2.00 -23.02
C LEU A 89 -37.08 1.40 -22.60
N TYR A 90 -36.81 0.14 -22.97
CA TYR A 90 -35.55 -0.52 -22.66
C TYR A 90 -34.35 0.18 -23.33
N TYR A 91 -34.40 0.38 -24.64
CA TYR A 91 -33.30 0.99 -25.39
C TYR A 91 -33.09 2.47 -25.02
N MET A 92 -34.15 3.20 -24.68
CA MET A 92 -34.05 4.55 -24.16
C MET A 92 -33.34 4.57 -22.80
N GLY A 93 -33.75 3.70 -21.86
CA GLY A 93 -33.07 3.55 -20.57
C GLY A 93 -31.60 3.14 -20.72
N ALA A 94 -31.31 2.20 -21.61
CA ALA A 94 -29.94 1.73 -21.86
C ALA A 94 -29.06 2.80 -22.51
N ALA A 95 -29.62 3.65 -23.38
CA ALA A 95 -28.93 4.80 -23.96
C ALA A 95 -28.67 5.89 -22.91
N LEU A 96 -29.62 6.16 -22.01
CA LEU A 96 -29.45 7.08 -20.89
C LEU A 96 -28.33 6.60 -19.95
N TYR A 97 -28.29 5.30 -19.63
CA TYR A 97 -27.18 4.70 -18.89
C TYR A 97 -25.84 4.89 -19.63
N GLY A 98 -25.80 4.64 -20.94
CA GLY A 98 -24.61 4.84 -21.77
C GLY A 98 -24.13 6.29 -21.82
N LYS A 99 -25.02 7.26 -21.61
CA LYS A 99 -24.71 8.69 -21.46
C LYS A 99 -24.34 9.11 -20.03
N GLY A 100 -24.38 8.19 -19.08
CA GLY A 100 -24.13 8.50 -17.66
C GLY A 100 -25.32 9.14 -16.94
N ASP A 101 -26.48 9.30 -17.59
CA ASP A 101 -27.72 9.77 -16.94
C ASP A 101 -28.43 8.60 -16.25
N TYR A 102 -27.81 8.15 -15.15
CA TYR A 102 -28.27 7.01 -14.37
C TYR A 102 -29.66 7.22 -13.74
N PRO A 103 -30.02 8.40 -13.19
CA PRO A 103 -31.37 8.64 -12.67
C PRO A 103 -32.46 8.50 -13.74
N ALA A 104 -32.26 9.07 -14.93
CA ALA A 104 -33.23 8.93 -16.01
C ALA A 104 -33.30 7.48 -16.53
N ALA A 105 -32.17 6.77 -16.57
CA ALA A 105 -32.13 5.36 -16.93
C ALA A 105 -32.97 4.50 -15.95
N ILE A 106 -32.77 4.66 -14.65
CA ILE A 106 -33.53 3.96 -13.59
C ILE A 106 -35.03 4.20 -13.77
N LYS A 107 -35.44 5.46 -14.00
CA LYS A 107 -36.84 5.81 -14.24
C LYS A 107 -37.41 5.05 -15.44
N LYS A 108 -36.70 4.99 -16.57
CA LYS A 108 -37.17 4.29 -17.77
C LYS A 108 -37.25 2.77 -17.61
N PHE A 109 -36.32 2.17 -16.86
CA PHE A 109 -36.41 0.74 -16.52
C PHE A 109 -37.59 0.47 -15.58
N GLY A 110 -37.84 1.34 -14.60
CA GLY A 110 -39.04 1.27 -13.75
C GLY A 110 -40.34 1.37 -14.53
N GLU A 111 -40.45 2.31 -15.47
CA GLU A 111 -41.61 2.47 -16.37
C GLU A 111 -41.87 1.19 -17.18
N LEU A 112 -40.81 0.54 -17.71
CA LEU A 112 -40.92 -0.72 -18.43
C LEU A 112 -41.48 -1.83 -17.53
N ARG A 113 -40.94 -1.98 -16.31
CA ARG A 113 -41.36 -3.04 -15.38
C ARG A 113 -42.81 -2.85 -14.90
N ALA A 114 -43.22 -1.60 -14.68
CA ALA A 114 -44.57 -1.26 -14.25
C ALA A 114 -45.60 -1.48 -15.37
N SER A 115 -45.28 -1.05 -16.60
CA SER A 115 -46.22 -1.06 -17.72
C SER A 115 -46.24 -2.40 -18.47
N PHE A 116 -45.10 -3.13 -18.47
CA PHE A 116 -44.91 -4.36 -19.22
C PHE A 116 -44.23 -5.47 -18.38
N PRO A 117 -44.87 -5.96 -17.29
CA PRO A 117 -44.28 -6.92 -16.38
C PRO A 117 -43.96 -8.30 -17.01
N LYS A 118 -44.53 -8.60 -18.18
CA LYS A 118 -44.26 -9.83 -18.96
C LYS A 118 -43.27 -9.61 -20.11
N SER A 119 -42.72 -8.41 -20.28
CA SER A 119 -41.78 -8.10 -21.36
C SER A 119 -40.52 -8.98 -21.24
N PRO A 120 -39.95 -9.47 -22.36
CA PRO A 120 -38.67 -10.18 -22.34
C PRO A 120 -37.50 -9.32 -21.83
N TYR A 121 -37.66 -8.00 -21.78
CA TYR A 121 -36.68 -7.05 -21.28
C TYR A 121 -36.71 -6.85 -19.77
N VAL A 122 -37.68 -7.41 -19.04
CA VAL A 122 -37.77 -7.25 -17.58
C VAL A 122 -36.47 -7.68 -16.86
N PRO A 123 -35.89 -8.87 -17.12
CA PRO A 123 -34.63 -9.26 -16.48
C PRO A 123 -33.48 -8.30 -16.78
N ASP A 124 -33.32 -7.90 -18.05
CA ASP A 124 -32.25 -6.99 -18.47
C ASP A 124 -32.46 -5.58 -17.90
N SER A 125 -33.71 -5.12 -17.78
CA SER A 125 -34.03 -3.81 -17.18
C SER A 125 -33.64 -3.77 -15.69
N LYS A 126 -33.91 -4.83 -14.93
CA LYS A 126 -33.49 -4.93 -13.52
C LYS A 126 -31.96 -4.95 -13.38
N LEU A 127 -31.27 -5.69 -14.25
CA LEU A 127 -29.81 -5.69 -14.28
C LEU A 127 -29.25 -4.30 -14.60
N MET A 128 -29.79 -3.62 -15.60
CA MET A 128 -29.36 -2.28 -15.98
C MET A 128 -29.66 -1.23 -14.91
N GLU A 129 -30.75 -1.38 -14.17
CA GLU A 129 -31.08 -0.58 -12.99
C GLU A 129 -30.05 -0.81 -11.87
N ALA A 130 -29.72 -2.06 -11.56
CA ALA A 130 -28.64 -2.41 -10.62
C ALA A 130 -27.30 -1.78 -11.01
N LEU A 131 -26.94 -1.86 -12.30
CA LEU A 131 -25.74 -1.22 -12.84
C LEU A 131 -25.79 0.30 -12.69
N SER A 132 -26.96 0.93 -12.92
CA SER A 132 -27.14 2.37 -12.76
C SER A 132 -26.94 2.81 -11.30
N LEU A 133 -27.47 2.05 -10.33
CA LEU A 133 -27.27 2.26 -8.90
C LEU A 133 -25.79 2.08 -8.51
N TYR A 134 -25.15 1.02 -9.00
CA TYR A 134 -23.72 0.76 -8.79
C TYR A 134 -22.84 1.92 -9.30
N ARG A 135 -23.14 2.47 -10.50
CA ARG A 135 -22.40 3.63 -11.05
C ARG A 135 -22.59 4.90 -10.22
N ARG A 136 -23.73 5.03 -9.55
CA ARG A 136 -24.02 6.09 -8.58
C ARG A 136 -23.39 5.83 -7.20
N LYS A 137 -22.72 4.68 -7.01
CA LYS A 137 -22.15 4.21 -5.74
C LYS A 137 -23.20 3.93 -4.66
N GLU A 138 -24.46 3.72 -5.07
CA GLU A 138 -25.56 3.29 -4.21
C GLU A 138 -25.50 1.76 -4.07
N TYR A 139 -24.46 1.29 -3.37
CA TYR A 139 -24.06 -0.11 -3.39
C TYR A 139 -25.04 -1.05 -2.68
N VAL A 140 -25.74 -0.55 -1.64
CA VAL A 140 -26.71 -1.35 -0.87
C VAL A 140 -27.97 -1.63 -1.70
N GLU A 141 -28.49 -0.60 -2.36
CA GLU A 141 -29.64 -0.71 -3.27
C GLU A 141 -29.29 -1.55 -4.50
N ALA A 142 -28.09 -1.34 -5.06
CA ALA A 142 -27.59 -2.15 -6.16
C ALA A 142 -27.45 -3.63 -5.77
N GLU A 143 -26.96 -3.94 -4.56
CA GLU A 143 -26.85 -5.32 -4.07
C GLU A 143 -28.20 -6.02 -4.07
N LYS A 144 -29.24 -5.38 -3.51
CA LYS A 144 -30.61 -5.91 -3.53
C LYS A 144 -31.05 -6.25 -4.95
N MET A 145 -30.83 -5.33 -5.90
CA MET A 145 -31.21 -5.54 -7.30
C MET A 145 -30.41 -6.67 -7.96
N PHE A 146 -29.10 -6.78 -7.73
CA PHE A 146 -28.29 -7.88 -8.26
C PHE A 146 -28.77 -9.25 -7.72
N ARG A 147 -29.05 -9.34 -6.42
CA ARG A 147 -29.59 -10.56 -5.78
C ARG A 147 -30.97 -10.93 -6.31
N GLU A 148 -31.85 -9.96 -6.52
CA GLU A 148 -33.16 -10.19 -7.14
C GLU A 148 -33.02 -10.75 -8.56
N VAL A 149 -32.10 -10.21 -9.37
CA VAL A 149 -31.85 -10.73 -10.73
C VAL A 149 -31.30 -12.16 -10.69
N GLU A 150 -30.34 -12.44 -9.81
CA GLU A 150 -29.76 -13.79 -9.63
C GLU A 150 -30.83 -14.82 -9.27
N THR A 151 -31.72 -14.47 -8.34
CA THR A 151 -32.75 -15.38 -7.79
C THR A 151 -33.96 -15.54 -8.72
N GLN A 152 -34.51 -14.45 -9.25
CA GLN A 152 -35.75 -14.48 -10.04
C GLN A 152 -35.49 -14.77 -11.53
N HIS A 153 -34.28 -14.50 -12.02
CA HIS A 153 -33.93 -14.63 -13.43
C HIS A 153 -32.64 -15.45 -13.66
N PRO A 154 -32.55 -16.70 -13.15
CA PRO A 154 -31.34 -17.53 -13.23
C PRO A 154 -30.93 -17.92 -14.67
N LYS A 155 -31.80 -17.70 -15.65
CA LYS A 155 -31.57 -17.93 -17.10
C LYS A 155 -31.27 -16.64 -17.89
N ILE A 156 -31.00 -15.51 -17.22
CA ILE A 156 -30.61 -14.27 -17.89
C ILE A 156 -29.42 -14.52 -18.82
N LYS A 157 -29.43 -13.96 -20.03
CA LYS A 157 -28.34 -14.15 -21.00
C LYS A 157 -27.05 -13.46 -20.56
N ARG A 158 -27.17 -12.34 -19.84
CA ARG A 158 -26.08 -11.46 -19.39
C ARG A 158 -25.45 -11.92 -18.05
N LYS A 159 -25.26 -13.24 -17.86
CA LYS A 159 -24.76 -13.81 -16.59
C LYS A 159 -23.41 -13.23 -16.17
N TRP A 160 -22.48 -13.12 -17.12
CA TRP A 160 -21.16 -12.57 -16.82
C TRP A 160 -21.25 -11.15 -16.25
N GLU A 161 -22.07 -10.27 -16.83
CA GLU A 161 -22.21 -8.88 -16.34
C GLU A 161 -22.89 -8.84 -14.98
N LEU A 162 -23.94 -9.64 -14.77
CA LEU A 162 -24.56 -9.82 -13.46
C LEU A 162 -23.51 -10.19 -12.42
N TYR A 163 -22.72 -11.22 -12.69
CA TYR A 163 -21.78 -11.72 -11.70
C TYR A 163 -20.58 -10.80 -11.49
N TYR A 164 -20.03 -10.25 -12.56
CA TYR A 164 -18.87 -9.37 -12.51
C TYR A 164 -19.20 -8.06 -11.77
N TYR A 165 -20.29 -7.39 -12.13
CA TYR A 165 -20.65 -6.13 -11.48
C TYR A 165 -21.29 -6.32 -10.11
N GLY A 166 -21.94 -7.46 -9.83
CA GLY A 166 -22.29 -7.85 -8.48
C GLY A 166 -21.06 -8.00 -7.59
N ALA A 167 -19.98 -8.58 -8.11
CA ALA A 167 -18.71 -8.68 -7.39
C ALA A 167 -18.05 -7.30 -7.16
N GLU A 168 -18.05 -6.42 -8.17
CA GLU A 168 -17.52 -5.05 -8.02
C GLU A 168 -18.36 -4.23 -7.01
N ASN A 169 -19.67 -4.46 -6.95
CA ASN A 169 -20.55 -3.87 -5.94
C ASN A 169 -20.18 -4.30 -4.52
N GLU A 170 -20.04 -5.62 -4.30
CA GLU A 170 -19.59 -6.19 -3.02
C GLU A 170 -18.18 -5.72 -2.65
N THR A 171 -17.31 -5.54 -3.65
CA THR A 171 -15.99 -4.90 -3.46
C THR A 171 -16.13 -3.47 -2.95
N GLY A 172 -17.07 -2.70 -3.50
CA GLY A 172 -17.42 -1.34 -3.06
C GLY A 172 -17.94 -1.30 -1.62
N LEU A 173 -18.69 -2.32 -1.21
CA LEU A 173 -19.13 -2.55 0.18
C LEU A 173 -18.02 -3.08 1.10
N ARG A 174 -16.83 -3.36 0.56
CA ARG A 174 -15.71 -4.04 1.25
C ARG A 174 -16.07 -5.44 1.77
N ASN A 175 -17.11 -6.06 1.21
CA ASN A 175 -17.49 -7.44 1.48
C ASN A 175 -16.69 -8.38 0.57
N TYR A 176 -15.38 -8.48 0.83
CA TYR A 176 -14.46 -9.27 0.00
C TYR A 176 -14.84 -10.76 -0.11
N PRO A 177 -15.33 -11.46 0.94
CA PRO A 177 -15.76 -12.85 0.82
C PRO A 177 -16.90 -13.03 -0.20
N ALA A 178 -17.91 -12.15 -0.17
CA ALA A 178 -18.98 -12.19 -1.16
C ALA A 178 -18.44 -11.85 -2.55
N ALA A 179 -17.63 -10.79 -2.68
CA ALA A 179 -17.02 -10.38 -3.95
C ALA A 179 -16.27 -11.54 -4.61
N MET A 180 -15.48 -12.31 -3.85
CA MET A 180 -14.77 -13.49 -4.35
C MET A 180 -15.72 -14.55 -4.93
N ALA A 181 -16.82 -14.86 -4.23
CA ALA A 181 -17.81 -15.82 -4.70
C ALA A 181 -18.46 -15.36 -6.01
N TRP A 182 -18.80 -14.07 -6.11
CA TRP A 182 -19.35 -13.46 -7.31
C TRP A 182 -18.34 -13.45 -8.48
N TYR A 183 -17.07 -13.08 -8.24
CA TYR A 183 -16.03 -13.11 -9.28
C TYR A 183 -15.75 -14.52 -9.79
N LYS A 184 -15.80 -15.54 -8.91
CA LYS A 184 -15.66 -16.94 -9.33
C LYS A 184 -16.76 -17.34 -10.32
N ARG A 185 -18.03 -17.00 -10.02
CA ARG A 185 -19.16 -17.23 -10.95
C ARG A 185 -19.00 -16.42 -12.24
N ALA A 186 -18.48 -15.19 -12.17
CA ALA A 186 -18.16 -14.42 -13.37
C ALA A 186 -17.11 -15.12 -14.22
N ALA A 187 -16.04 -15.66 -13.63
CA ALA A 187 -15.01 -16.40 -14.35
C ALA A 187 -15.56 -17.68 -15.01
N GLU A 188 -16.53 -18.35 -14.39
CA GLU A 188 -17.19 -19.56 -14.91
C GLU A 188 -18.17 -19.26 -16.04
N THR A 189 -18.89 -18.13 -15.96
CA THR A 189 -19.96 -17.76 -16.90
C THR A 189 -19.52 -16.84 -18.03
N GLY A 190 -18.28 -16.36 -18.03
CA GLY A 190 -17.75 -15.55 -19.12
C GLY A 190 -17.68 -16.33 -20.43
N ASP A 191 -18.19 -15.76 -21.52
CA ASP A 191 -18.13 -16.39 -22.85
C ASP A 191 -16.78 -16.13 -23.52
N LYS A 192 -16.24 -14.93 -23.31
CA LYS A 192 -14.98 -14.49 -23.91
C LYS A 192 -13.80 -14.79 -22.98
N LYS A 193 -12.66 -15.16 -23.57
CA LYS A 193 -11.41 -15.38 -22.81
C LYS A 193 -11.04 -14.18 -21.92
N ARG A 194 -11.19 -12.97 -22.46
CA ARG A 194 -10.99 -11.70 -21.75
C ARG A 194 -11.89 -11.54 -20.52
N GLN A 195 -13.18 -11.83 -20.65
CA GLN A 195 -14.15 -11.75 -19.55
C GLN A 195 -13.77 -12.66 -18.38
N ARG A 196 -13.31 -13.88 -18.69
CA ARG A 196 -12.83 -14.83 -17.69
C ARG A 196 -11.56 -14.34 -17.01
N SER A 197 -10.62 -13.82 -17.79
CA SER A 197 -9.38 -13.23 -17.28
C SER A 197 -9.62 -12.04 -16.36
N ASP A 198 -10.47 -11.09 -16.78
CA ASP A 198 -10.82 -9.90 -15.99
C ASP A 198 -11.45 -10.28 -14.64
N ALA A 199 -12.36 -11.27 -14.63
CA ALA A 199 -12.96 -11.78 -13.40
C ALA A 199 -11.92 -12.45 -12.48
N LEU A 200 -11.00 -13.26 -13.03
CA LEU A 200 -9.94 -13.91 -12.26
C LEU A 200 -8.90 -12.93 -11.72
N ARG A 201 -8.58 -11.88 -12.49
CA ARG A 201 -7.73 -10.77 -12.02
C ARG A 201 -8.36 -10.10 -10.81
N ARG A 202 -9.64 -9.73 -10.92
CA ARG A 202 -10.37 -9.09 -9.83
C ARG A 202 -10.56 -9.99 -8.62
N LEU A 203 -10.72 -11.30 -8.83
CA LEU A 203 -10.67 -12.28 -7.75
C LEU A 203 -9.31 -12.24 -7.03
N GLY A 204 -8.21 -12.17 -7.78
CA GLY A 204 -6.87 -11.98 -7.21
C GLY A 204 -6.75 -10.68 -6.41
N ASP A 205 -7.24 -9.56 -6.96
CA ASP A 205 -7.25 -8.26 -6.27
C ASP A 205 -8.05 -8.32 -4.96
N ALA A 206 -9.18 -9.02 -4.93
CA ALA A 206 -9.98 -9.23 -3.72
C ALA A 206 -9.24 -10.08 -2.67
N HIS A 207 -8.48 -11.09 -3.10
CA HIS A 207 -7.61 -11.88 -2.20
C HIS A 207 -6.48 -11.05 -1.62
N VAL A 208 -5.83 -10.19 -2.44
CA VAL A 208 -4.83 -9.22 -1.96
C VAL A 208 -5.42 -8.28 -0.90
N ALA A 209 -6.62 -7.75 -1.14
CA ALA A 209 -7.30 -6.88 -0.19
C ALA A 209 -7.63 -7.58 1.14
N SER A 210 -7.81 -8.91 1.11
CA SER A 210 -8.03 -9.76 2.28
C SER A 210 -6.74 -10.33 2.88
N GLN A 211 -5.57 -9.90 2.39
CA GLN A 211 -4.23 -10.38 2.78
C GLN A 211 -3.98 -11.89 2.53
N ASP A 212 -4.82 -12.54 1.73
CA ASP A 212 -4.63 -13.93 1.29
C ASP A 212 -3.81 -13.97 0.00
N TYR A 213 -2.51 -13.72 0.14
CA TYR A 213 -1.59 -13.65 -0.99
C TYR A 213 -1.38 -14.99 -1.70
N ALA A 214 -1.63 -16.12 -1.02
CA ALA A 214 -1.52 -17.45 -1.61
C ALA A 214 -2.63 -17.69 -2.64
N SER A 215 -3.88 -17.41 -2.26
CA SER A 215 -5.01 -17.48 -3.20
C SER A 215 -4.92 -16.41 -4.30
N ALA A 216 -4.43 -15.20 -3.96
CA ALA A 216 -4.19 -14.15 -4.96
C ALA A 216 -3.22 -14.60 -6.05
N GLN A 217 -2.07 -15.16 -5.66
CA GLN A 217 -1.08 -15.70 -6.58
C GLN A 217 -1.67 -16.76 -7.51
N ALA A 218 -2.52 -17.65 -6.99
CA ALA A 218 -3.19 -18.70 -7.76
C ALA A 218 -4.22 -18.13 -8.74
N ALA A 219 -5.01 -17.13 -8.32
CA ALA A 219 -5.99 -16.45 -9.17
C ALA A 219 -5.30 -15.70 -10.33
N TYR A 220 -4.24 -14.94 -10.05
CA TYR A 220 -3.43 -14.28 -11.08
C TYR A 220 -2.78 -15.29 -12.04
N ALA A 221 -2.31 -16.43 -11.55
CA ALA A 221 -1.79 -17.50 -12.40
C ALA A 221 -2.87 -18.04 -13.37
N GLN A 222 -4.11 -18.18 -12.91
CA GLN A 222 -5.23 -18.59 -13.75
C GLN A 222 -5.65 -17.52 -14.76
N ALA A 223 -5.60 -16.24 -14.39
CA ALA A 223 -5.85 -15.12 -15.28
C ALA A 223 -4.80 -15.07 -16.41
N LEU A 224 -3.52 -15.21 -16.06
CA LEU A 224 -2.41 -15.22 -17.02
C LEU A 224 -2.48 -16.32 -18.06
N LYS A 225 -2.98 -17.52 -17.71
CA LYS A 225 -3.22 -18.60 -18.68
C LYS A 225 -4.26 -18.22 -19.74
N ARG A 226 -5.10 -17.22 -19.45
CA ARG A 226 -6.20 -16.75 -20.29
C ARG A 226 -5.90 -15.40 -20.96
N GLU A 227 -4.77 -14.76 -20.69
CA GLU A 227 -4.35 -13.57 -21.43
C GLU A 227 -3.39 -13.93 -22.54
N ASP A 228 -3.80 -13.66 -23.78
CA ASP A 228 -3.00 -14.07 -24.93
C ASP A 228 -1.83 -13.12 -25.18
N ILE A 229 -2.02 -11.79 -25.21
CA ILE A 229 -0.97 -10.85 -25.67
C ILE A 229 -1.17 -9.44 -25.07
N GLY A 230 -0.06 -8.74 -24.76
CA GLY A 230 -0.02 -7.27 -24.58
C GLY A 230 0.34 -6.79 -23.17
N SER A 231 0.36 -5.46 -22.98
CA SER A 231 0.70 -4.76 -21.72
C SER A 231 0.01 -5.35 -20.48
N ARG A 232 -1.28 -5.73 -20.60
CA ARG A 232 -2.07 -6.25 -19.47
C ARG A 232 -1.54 -7.57 -18.92
N ARG A 233 -0.90 -8.36 -19.78
CA ARG A 233 -0.31 -9.64 -19.39
C ARG A 233 0.91 -9.41 -18.49
N LEU A 234 1.68 -8.35 -18.76
CA LEU A 234 2.77 -7.93 -17.87
C LEU A 234 2.22 -7.37 -16.56
N ASP A 235 1.17 -6.54 -16.60
CA ASP A 235 0.53 -6.01 -15.39
C ASP A 235 0.10 -7.15 -14.43
N LEU A 236 -0.58 -8.18 -14.97
CA LEU A 236 -0.95 -9.38 -14.22
C LEU A 236 0.25 -10.18 -13.70
N ALA A 237 1.34 -10.22 -14.47
CA ALA A 237 2.57 -10.89 -14.04
C ALA A 237 3.23 -10.15 -12.87
N LEU A 238 3.24 -8.82 -12.90
CA LEU A 238 3.72 -7.98 -11.80
C LEU A 238 2.85 -8.18 -10.55
N GLN A 239 1.53 -8.15 -10.67
CA GLN A 239 0.62 -8.42 -9.54
C GLN A 239 0.86 -9.79 -8.90
N ARG A 240 1.13 -10.82 -9.72
CA ARG A 240 1.49 -12.15 -9.22
C ARG A 240 2.86 -12.16 -8.53
N GLY A 241 3.84 -11.44 -9.08
CA GLY A 241 5.16 -11.26 -8.48
C GLY A 241 5.05 -10.61 -7.11
N GLU A 242 4.31 -9.52 -7.00
CA GLU A 242 4.01 -8.82 -5.75
C GLU A 242 3.37 -9.74 -4.71
N ALA A 243 2.41 -10.60 -5.12
CA ALA A 243 1.84 -11.59 -4.20
C ALA A 243 2.89 -12.59 -3.69
N LEU A 244 3.87 -13.00 -4.51
CA LEU A 244 4.99 -13.84 -4.06
C LEU A 244 5.93 -13.10 -3.09
N GLU A 245 6.18 -11.81 -3.32
CA GLU A 245 6.96 -10.96 -2.42
C GLU A 245 6.31 -10.87 -1.03
N GLN A 246 5.00 -10.66 -0.97
CA GLN A 246 4.24 -10.59 0.29
C GLN A 246 4.22 -11.94 1.04
N LEU A 247 4.29 -13.05 0.31
CA LEU A 247 4.48 -14.39 0.89
C LEU A 247 5.92 -14.66 1.37
N LYS A 248 6.84 -13.70 1.19
CA LYS A 248 8.28 -13.83 1.47
C LYS A 248 8.96 -14.97 0.69
N ARG A 249 8.37 -15.39 -0.43
CA ARG A 249 8.90 -16.43 -1.33
C ARG A 249 9.86 -15.77 -2.33
N TYR A 250 10.93 -15.18 -1.82
CA TYR A 250 11.78 -14.26 -2.59
C TYR A 250 12.48 -14.93 -3.78
N ASP A 251 12.95 -16.17 -3.63
CA ASP A 251 13.58 -16.91 -4.74
C ASP A 251 12.60 -17.18 -5.88
N GLU A 252 11.36 -17.53 -5.55
CA GLU A 252 10.32 -17.76 -6.55
C GLU A 252 9.87 -16.46 -7.22
N ALA A 253 9.77 -15.37 -6.45
CA ALA A 253 9.49 -14.04 -7.00
C ALA A 253 10.60 -13.58 -7.95
N LEU A 254 11.86 -13.81 -7.59
CA LEU A 254 13.02 -13.46 -8.42
C LEU A 254 13.00 -14.24 -9.75
N ALA A 255 12.86 -15.56 -9.69
CA ALA A 255 12.75 -16.41 -10.88
C ALA A 255 11.53 -16.02 -11.74
N TRP A 256 10.44 -15.60 -11.11
CA TRP A 256 9.26 -15.09 -11.79
C TRP A 256 9.58 -13.80 -12.58
N TYR A 257 10.18 -12.78 -11.96
CA TYR A 257 10.55 -11.56 -12.67
C TYR A 257 11.58 -11.79 -13.77
N ASP A 258 12.55 -12.69 -13.56
CA ASP A 258 13.51 -13.08 -14.61
C ASP A 258 12.81 -13.62 -15.85
N ARG A 259 11.79 -14.46 -15.67
CA ARG A 259 10.97 -14.98 -16.77
C ARG A 259 10.18 -13.88 -17.49
N TRP A 260 9.77 -12.83 -16.78
CA TRP A 260 8.90 -11.79 -17.33
C TRP A 260 9.64 -10.58 -17.89
N ARG A 261 10.91 -10.41 -17.54
CA ARG A 261 11.77 -9.34 -18.06
C ARG A 261 11.71 -9.15 -19.59
N PRO A 262 11.75 -10.20 -20.44
CA PRO A 262 11.73 -10.01 -21.90
C PRO A 262 10.42 -9.41 -22.45
N TYR A 263 9.34 -9.36 -21.66
CA TYR A 263 8.05 -8.82 -22.07
C TYR A 263 7.87 -7.34 -21.67
N ALA A 264 8.83 -6.77 -20.96
CA ALA A 264 8.86 -5.36 -20.62
C ALA A 264 9.38 -4.53 -21.80
N VAL A 265 8.47 -4.11 -22.69
CA VAL A 265 8.82 -3.42 -23.93
C VAL A 265 8.64 -1.91 -23.77
N ASN A 266 9.55 -1.27 -23.03
CA ASN A 266 9.88 0.16 -22.95
C ASN A 266 10.53 0.48 -21.60
N GLU A 267 11.19 1.64 -21.49
CA GLU A 267 11.83 2.15 -20.27
C GLU A 267 10.98 1.98 -19.01
N LYS A 268 9.73 2.48 -19.00
CA LYS A 268 8.86 2.43 -17.83
C LYS A 268 8.59 0.98 -17.40
N ARG A 269 8.26 0.11 -18.36
CA ARG A 269 7.97 -1.30 -18.09
C ARG A 269 9.21 -2.08 -17.67
N GLU A 270 10.37 -1.76 -18.23
CA GLU A 270 11.64 -2.36 -17.81
C GLU A 270 11.96 -1.96 -16.38
N GLY A 271 11.75 -0.68 -16.02
CA GLY A 271 11.82 -0.18 -14.65
C GLY A 271 10.92 -0.95 -13.68
N ASP A 272 9.62 -1.11 -14.01
CA ASP A 272 8.64 -1.83 -13.19
C ASP A 272 9.11 -3.24 -12.80
N VAL A 273 9.75 -3.97 -13.72
CA VAL A 273 10.23 -5.35 -13.49
C VAL A 273 11.59 -5.35 -12.80
N LEU A 274 12.55 -4.58 -13.32
CA LEU A 274 13.95 -4.66 -12.91
C LEU A 274 14.18 -4.08 -11.52
N ILE A 275 13.50 -3.00 -11.14
CA ILE A 275 13.61 -2.44 -9.80
C ILE A 275 13.14 -3.46 -8.75
N ARG A 276 12.01 -4.13 -8.99
CA ARG A 276 11.50 -5.19 -8.10
C ARG A 276 12.46 -6.36 -8.00
N ARG A 277 13.02 -6.77 -9.14
CA ARG A 277 14.05 -7.82 -9.21
C ARG A 277 15.29 -7.47 -8.39
N PHE A 278 15.83 -6.27 -8.53
CA PHE A 278 17.03 -5.84 -7.79
C PHE A 278 16.74 -5.64 -6.30
N ALA A 279 15.55 -5.18 -5.93
CA ALA A 279 15.12 -5.14 -4.54
C ALA A 279 15.10 -6.55 -3.93
N LEU A 280 14.60 -7.55 -4.67
CA LEU A 280 14.63 -8.94 -4.22
C LEU A 280 16.04 -9.50 -4.09
N LEU A 281 16.93 -9.20 -5.04
CA LEU A 281 18.35 -9.57 -4.94
C LEU A 281 18.99 -9.03 -3.66
N ALA A 282 18.69 -7.77 -3.30
CA ALA A 282 19.17 -7.19 -2.04
C ALA A 282 18.58 -7.89 -0.81
N LEU A 283 17.29 -8.26 -0.82
CA LEU A 283 16.65 -8.97 0.30
C LEU A 283 17.22 -10.37 0.53
N ILE A 284 17.59 -11.08 -0.52
CA ILE A 284 18.22 -12.42 -0.41
C ILE A 284 19.74 -12.36 -0.16
N GLY A 285 20.29 -11.18 0.11
CA GLY A 285 21.71 -10.97 0.43
C GLY A 285 22.64 -10.90 -0.79
N ARG A 286 22.11 -10.90 -2.01
CA ARG A 286 22.85 -10.70 -3.27
C ARG A 286 22.99 -9.20 -3.59
N THR A 287 23.40 -8.42 -2.59
CA THR A 287 23.46 -6.94 -2.61
C THR A 287 24.33 -6.40 -3.74
N ASN A 288 25.47 -7.03 -4.02
CA ASN A 288 26.37 -6.58 -5.10
C ASN A 288 25.71 -6.66 -6.47
N GLU A 289 24.91 -7.70 -6.73
CA GLU A 289 24.18 -7.84 -7.99
C GLU A 289 23.03 -6.83 -8.10
N ALA A 290 22.38 -6.52 -6.97
CA ALA A 290 21.40 -5.44 -6.92
C ALA A 290 22.03 -4.09 -7.25
N ILE A 291 23.19 -3.78 -6.66
CA ILE A 291 23.95 -2.54 -6.93
C ILE A 291 24.32 -2.44 -8.41
N GLN A 292 24.93 -3.49 -8.99
CA GLN A 292 25.29 -3.51 -10.41
C GLN A 292 24.05 -3.32 -11.30
N GLY A 293 22.93 -3.94 -10.94
CA GLY A 293 21.66 -3.82 -11.62
C GLY A 293 21.10 -2.40 -11.64
N TYR A 294 21.04 -1.74 -10.47
CA TYR A 294 20.59 -0.37 -10.39
C TYR A 294 21.53 0.60 -11.11
N GLN A 295 22.85 0.40 -11.02
CA GLN A 295 23.84 1.18 -11.77
C GLN A 295 23.58 1.09 -13.28
N ALA A 296 23.33 -0.12 -13.79
CA ALA A 296 22.99 -0.34 -15.19
C ALA A 296 21.72 0.42 -15.60
N LEU A 297 20.66 0.41 -14.78
CA LEU A 297 19.43 1.18 -15.05
C LEU A 297 19.68 2.69 -15.10
N VAL A 298 20.47 3.23 -14.16
CA VAL A 298 20.82 4.66 -14.13
C VAL A 298 21.61 5.05 -15.38
N THR A 299 22.55 4.22 -15.81
CA THR A 299 23.34 4.46 -17.03
C THR A 299 22.50 4.33 -18.31
N GLN A 300 21.59 3.36 -18.35
CA GLN A 300 20.78 3.07 -19.53
C GLN A 300 19.68 4.12 -19.75
N TYR A 301 19.08 4.65 -18.68
CA TYR A 301 17.93 5.57 -18.73
C TYR A 301 18.18 6.88 -17.99
N PRO A 302 19.22 7.66 -18.33
CA PRO A 302 19.55 8.87 -17.59
C PRO A 302 18.39 9.88 -17.60
N ARG A 303 18.18 10.58 -16.47
CA ARG A 303 17.15 11.62 -16.29
C ARG A 303 15.70 11.14 -16.40
N THR A 304 15.46 9.89 -16.04
CA THR A 304 14.13 9.28 -16.04
C THR A 304 13.66 8.99 -14.63
N ALA A 305 12.35 8.78 -14.44
CA ALA A 305 11.81 8.34 -13.15
C ALA A 305 12.47 7.01 -12.68
N VAL A 306 12.75 6.10 -13.61
CA VAL A 306 13.43 4.82 -13.35
C VAL A 306 14.85 5.05 -12.84
N ALA A 307 15.61 5.97 -13.45
CA ALA A 307 16.94 6.30 -12.97
C ALA A 307 16.93 7.00 -11.62
N TYR A 308 16.02 7.94 -11.37
CA TYR A 308 15.93 8.62 -10.07
C TYR A 308 15.60 7.63 -8.94
N GLU A 309 14.66 6.71 -9.17
CA GLU A 309 14.36 5.65 -8.22
C GLU A 309 15.55 4.71 -8.01
N SER A 310 16.18 4.25 -9.09
CA SER A 310 17.33 3.33 -9.04
C SER A 310 18.53 3.95 -8.29
N GLN A 311 18.80 5.24 -8.55
CA GLN A 311 19.86 6.01 -7.92
C GLN A 311 19.58 6.21 -6.41
N PHE A 312 18.34 6.46 -6.03
CA PHE A 312 17.95 6.53 -4.61
C PHE A 312 18.12 5.17 -3.93
N ARG A 313 17.69 4.07 -4.58
CA ARG A 313 17.82 2.72 -4.05
C ARG A 313 19.29 2.30 -3.89
N LEU A 314 20.19 2.74 -4.77
CA LEU A 314 21.64 2.57 -4.59
C LEU A 314 22.13 3.21 -3.29
N GLY A 315 21.82 4.49 -3.09
CA GLY A 315 22.18 5.19 -1.85
C GLY A 315 21.63 4.48 -0.60
N TYR A 316 20.40 3.98 -0.69
CA TYR A 316 19.76 3.25 0.41
C TYR A 316 20.44 1.91 0.70
N LEU A 317 20.89 1.17 -0.31
CA LEU A 317 21.64 -0.07 -0.10
C LEU A 317 23.00 0.19 0.58
N TYR A 318 23.71 1.24 0.16
CA TYR A 318 24.95 1.64 0.83
C TYR A 318 24.69 2.05 2.28
N GLU A 319 23.62 2.79 2.56
CA GLU A 319 23.25 3.25 3.89
C GLU A 319 22.84 2.09 4.82
N SER A 320 21.91 1.26 4.37
CA SER A 320 21.21 0.28 5.21
C SER A 320 21.92 -1.07 5.28
N GLN A 321 22.39 -1.61 4.15
CA GLN A 321 22.97 -2.96 4.10
C GLN A 321 24.49 -2.96 4.25
N LEU A 322 25.18 -1.99 3.66
CA LEU A 322 26.64 -1.93 3.69
C LEU A 322 27.17 -1.03 4.82
N GLY A 323 26.34 -0.14 5.37
CA GLY A 323 26.76 0.83 6.39
C GLY A 323 27.78 1.86 5.89
N ASP A 324 28.01 1.94 4.59
CA ASP A 324 28.95 2.88 3.97
C ASP A 324 28.23 4.23 3.74
N PHE A 325 28.25 5.06 4.77
CA PHE A 325 27.60 6.37 4.75
C PHE A 325 28.25 7.36 3.79
N ASP A 326 29.55 7.22 3.50
CA ASP A 326 30.21 8.09 2.53
C ASP A 326 29.79 7.72 1.09
N ALA A 327 29.69 6.42 0.76
CA ALA A 327 29.12 5.98 -0.52
C ALA A 327 27.64 6.34 -0.65
N ALA A 328 26.85 6.11 0.40
CA ALA A 328 25.43 6.48 0.42
C ALA A 328 25.24 7.97 0.15
N ALA A 329 25.99 8.84 0.83
CA ALA A 329 25.95 10.29 0.62
C ALA A 329 26.30 10.67 -0.83
N ARG A 330 27.35 10.07 -1.41
CA ARG A 330 27.71 10.30 -2.82
C ARG A 330 26.57 9.92 -3.77
N GLU A 331 25.92 8.78 -3.55
CA GLU A 331 24.81 8.34 -4.40
C GLU A 331 23.56 9.22 -4.24
N TYR A 332 23.24 9.68 -3.03
CA TYR A 332 22.15 10.64 -2.81
C TYR A 332 22.45 12.03 -3.38
N ASP A 333 23.71 12.46 -3.33
CA ASP A 333 24.11 13.77 -3.84
C ASP A 333 23.98 13.87 -5.36
N LYS A 334 24.08 12.76 -6.09
CA LYS A 334 23.81 12.74 -7.54
C LYS A 334 22.37 13.15 -7.89
N LEU A 335 21.44 13.06 -6.94
CA LEU A 335 20.04 13.47 -7.12
C LEU A 335 19.77 14.95 -6.82
N LYS A 336 20.77 15.71 -6.30
CA LYS A 336 20.66 17.15 -6.00
C LYS A 336 20.59 18.05 -7.24
N ALA A 337 21.13 17.59 -8.37
CA ALA A 337 21.54 18.47 -9.46
C ALA A 337 20.44 18.82 -10.49
N GLU A 338 19.26 18.19 -10.45
CA GLU A 338 18.28 18.31 -11.53
C GLU A 338 16.91 18.79 -11.05
N ALA A 339 16.37 19.83 -11.71
CA ALA A 339 15.27 20.70 -11.27
C ALA A 339 13.85 20.08 -11.27
N THR A 340 13.73 18.76 -11.39
CA THR A 340 12.44 18.07 -11.24
C THR A 340 12.30 17.62 -9.78
N GLY A 341 11.17 17.90 -9.14
CA GLY A 341 10.93 17.56 -7.73
C GLY A 341 10.37 16.16 -7.55
N SER A 342 11.04 15.11 -8.03
CA SER A 342 10.55 13.74 -7.78
C SER A 342 10.56 13.41 -6.29
N GLU A 343 9.67 12.51 -5.86
CA GLU A 343 9.62 12.06 -4.47
C GLU A 343 10.97 11.48 -4.02
N PHE A 344 11.63 10.72 -4.89
CA PHE A 344 12.94 10.12 -4.63
C PHE A 344 14.05 11.16 -4.46
N GLN A 345 14.00 12.27 -5.18
CA GLN A 345 14.95 13.39 -4.98
C GLN A 345 14.73 14.04 -3.62
N ASN A 346 13.47 14.31 -3.23
CA ASN A 346 13.17 14.85 -1.91
C ASN A 346 13.62 13.91 -0.77
N GLN A 347 13.43 12.60 -0.94
CA GLN A 347 13.93 11.60 -0.01
C GLN A 347 15.46 11.57 0.04
N ALA A 348 16.13 11.58 -1.12
CA ALA A 348 17.59 11.60 -1.22
C ALA A 348 18.20 12.84 -0.56
N LEU A 349 17.60 14.02 -0.76
CA LEU A 349 18.04 15.27 -0.14
C LEU A 349 18.02 15.19 1.38
N ARG A 350 16.91 14.70 1.96
CA ARG A 350 16.78 14.52 3.41
C ARG A 350 17.81 13.53 3.94
N ARG A 351 17.96 12.37 3.29
CA ARG A 351 18.93 11.35 3.71
C ARG A 351 20.37 11.85 3.59
N SER A 352 20.73 12.50 2.49
CA SER A 352 22.05 13.13 2.31
C SER A 352 22.34 14.16 3.42
N ALA A 353 21.37 15.02 3.76
CA ALA A 353 21.52 15.98 4.86
C ALA A 353 21.75 15.28 6.20
N ASN A 354 20.97 14.23 6.51
CA ASN A 354 21.15 13.44 7.73
C ASN A 354 22.54 12.80 7.80
N LEU A 355 23.04 12.23 6.70
CA LEU A 355 24.39 11.64 6.65
C LEU A 355 25.48 12.70 6.82
N ALA A 356 25.30 13.89 6.25
CA ALA A 356 26.21 15.02 6.47
C ALA A 356 26.22 15.46 7.95
N THR A 357 25.05 15.52 8.60
CA THR A 357 24.94 15.82 10.03
C THR A 357 25.60 14.73 10.89
N ILE A 358 25.44 13.44 10.53
CA ILE A 358 26.15 12.33 11.20
C ILE A 358 27.66 12.51 11.11
N LYS A 359 28.17 12.86 9.92
CA LYS A 359 29.59 13.12 9.70
C LYS A 359 30.09 14.29 10.56
N GLN A 360 29.31 15.37 10.62
CA GLN A 360 29.60 16.52 11.48
C GLN A 360 29.65 16.15 12.96
N TYR A 361 28.67 15.39 13.46
CA TYR A 361 28.65 14.97 14.87
C TYR A 361 29.78 14.00 15.18
N ARG A 362 30.08 13.04 14.30
CA ARG A 362 31.24 12.15 14.45
C ARG A 362 32.56 12.92 14.53
N SER A 363 32.72 14.00 13.76
CA SER A 363 33.87 14.90 13.88
C SER A 363 33.86 15.64 15.23
N THR A 364 32.70 16.14 15.66
CA THR A 364 32.53 16.87 16.94
C THR A 364 32.80 15.98 18.16
N LEU A 365 32.64 14.66 18.06
CA LEU A 365 33.03 13.71 19.10
C LEU A 365 34.55 13.73 19.40
N GLN A 366 35.36 14.24 18.47
CA GLN A 366 36.80 14.44 18.66
C GLN A 366 37.15 15.82 19.24
N SER A 367 36.16 16.66 19.56
CA SER A 367 36.41 17.98 20.15
C SER A 367 36.94 17.90 21.58
N ASP A 368 37.67 18.93 22.01
CA ASP A 368 38.28 18.97 23.34
C ASP A 368 37.26 19.15 24.47
N THR A 369 36.08 19.72 24.18
CA THR A 369 35.10 20.04 25.22
C THR A 369 34.16 18.87 25.49
N THR A 370 34.03 18.48 26.77
CA THR A 370 33.09 17.44 27.21
C THR A 370 31.63 17.81 26.91
N GLN A 371 31.29 19.09 26.95
CA GLN A 371 29.96 19.58 26.61
C GLN A 371 29.62 19.36 25.14
N ALA A 372 30.53 19.71 24.21
CA ALA A 372 30.29 19.48 22.78
C ALA A 372 30.26 17.98 22.44
N ARG A 373 31.17 17.18 23.02
CA ARG A 373 31.17 15.72 22.83
C ARG A 373 29.88 15.07 23.33
N SER A 374 29.43 15.39 24.54
CA SER A 374 28.20 14.81 25.09
C SER A 374 26.94 15.24 24.33
N ARG A 375 26.88 16.50 23.87
CA ARG A 375 25.81 16.99 22.98
C ARG A 375 25.83 16.26 21.64
N ALA A 376 26.99 16.16 21.00
CA ALA A 376 27.13 15.51 19.70
C ALA A 376 26.80 14.01 19.78
N ALA A 377 27.24 13.31 20.83
CA ALA A 377 26.92 11.90 21.06
C ALA A 377 25.41 11.68 21.23
N PHE A 378 24.75 12.55 21.99
CA PHE A 378 23.30 12.49 22.18
C PHE A 378 22.55 12.75 20.87
N LEU A 379 22.89 13.83 20.14
CA LEU A 379 22.24 14.15 18.87
C LEU A 379 22.52 13.11 17.78
N LEU A 380 23.68 12.46 17.82
CA LEU A 380 23.99 11.33 16.94
C LEU A 380 23.05 10.14 17.23
N ALA A 381 22.78 9.85 18.50
CA ALA A 381 21.81 8.82 18.88
C ALA A 381 20.39 9.16 18.41
N GLU A 382 19.97 10.43 18.55
CA GLU A 382 18.68 10.92 18.06
C GLU A 382 18.52 10.74 16.54
N ILE A 383 19.58 11.06 15.76
CA ILE A 383 19.54 10.85 14.31
C ILE A 383 19.44 9.36 13.98
N TYR A 384 20.20 8.49 14.65
CA TYR A 384 20.09 7.06 14.41
C TYR A 384 18.68 6.53 14.71
N TYR A 385 18.02 7.05 15.73
CA TYR A 385 16.69 6.62 16.10
C TYR A 385 15.61 7.17 15.16
N PHE A 386 15.52 8.49 15.04
CA PHE A 386 14.39 9.15 14.37
C PHE A 386 14.52 9.29 12.86
N GLN A 387 15.75 9.28 12.32
CA GLN A 387 15.99 9.62 10.93
C GLN A 387 16.53 8.45 10.10
N ILE A 388 17.38 7.62 10.71
CA ILE A 388 18.02 6.47 10.05
C ILE A 388 17.32 5.16 10.44
N GLU A 389 16.47 5.18 11.47
CA GLU A 389 15.69 4.03 11.97
C GLU A 389 16.57 2.84 12.40
N ARG A 390 17.80 3.12 12.84
CA ARG A 390 18.74 2.14 13.40
C ARG A 390 18.65 2.14 14.92
N VAL A 391 17.58 1.54 15.45
CA VAL A 391 17.27 1.46 16.88
C VAL A 391 18.45 0.92 17.71
N ASP A 392 19.10 -0.14 17.23
CA ASP A 392 20.24 -0.76 17.91
C ASP A 392 21.43 0.19 18.02
N SER A 393 21.74 0.88 16.92
CA SER A 393 22.80 1.88 16.88
C SER A 393 22.46 3.05 17.80
N ALA A 394 21.21 3.50 17.84
CA ALA A 394 20.76 4.55 18.75
C ALA A 394 20.93 4.14 20.21
N LEU A 395 20.48 2.95 20.61
CA LEU A 395 20.61 2.44 21.98
C LEU A 395 22.07 2.39 22.43
N ILE A 396 22.98 1.91 21.58
CA ILE A 396 24.42 1.88 21.86
C ILE A 396 24.97 3.29 22.04
N GLN A 397 24.57 4.24 21.19
CA GLN A 397 25.03 5.63 21.29
C GLN A 397 24.48 6.33 22.54
N TYR A 398 23.21 6.14 22.89
CA TYR A 398 22.65 6.67 24.14
C TYR A 398 23.37 6.10 25.37
N GLU A 399 23.66 4.79 25.38
CA GLU A 399 24.41 4.17 26.45
C GLU A 399 25.84 4.72 26.56
N ALA A 400 26.48 4.98 25.42
CA ALA A 400 27.78 5.64 25.37
C ALA A 400 27.72 7.06 25.95
N VAL A 401 26.61 7.79 25.78
CA VAL A 401 26.42 9.11 26.41
C VAL A 401 26.39 8.99 27.93
N GLU A 402 25.64 8.04 28.48
CA GLU A 402 25.54 7.83 29.93
C GLU A 402 26.86 7.38 30.56
N ARG A 403 27.60 6.52 29.88
CA ARG A 403 28.88 5.97 30.37
C ARG A 403 30.01 6.98 30.22
N GLY A 404 30.11 7.63 29.07
CA GLY A 404 31.16 8.58 28.75
C GLY A 404 30.97 9.95 29.41
N PHE A 405 29.72 10.36 29.66
CA PHE A 405 29.39 11.70 30.13
C PHE A 405 28.36 11.70 31.27
N PRO A 406 28.57 10.98 32.38
CA PRO A 406 27.54 10.74 33.39
C PRO A 406 27.02 12.00 34.08
N SER A 407 27.84 13.05 34.16
CA SER A 407 27.46 14.36 34.75
C SER A 407 26.86 15.33 33.73
N SER A 408 26.79 14.96 32.46
CA SER A 408 26.24 15.82 31.40
C SER A 408 24.71 15.91 31.51
N PRO A 409 24.10 17.06 31.18
CA PRO A 409 22.64 17.17 31.09
C PRO A 409 22.02 16.21 30.06
N TYR A 410 22.83 15.64 29.17
CA TYR A 410 22.40 14.65 28.18
C TYR A 410 22.38 13.20 28.70
N ALA A 411 23.03 12.89 29.84
CA ALA A 411 23.04 11.53 30.35
C ALA A 411 21.66 11.07 30.81
N ALA A 412 20.97 11.89 31.62
CA ALA A 412 19.59 11.60 32.04
C ALA A 412 18.61 11.55 30.86
N LYS A 413 18.83 12.39 29.83
CA LYS A 413 18.08 12.37 28.57
C LYS A 413 18.27 11.06 27.81
N ALA A 414 19.51 10.63 27.64
CA ALA A 414 19.88 9.40 26.96
C ALA A 414 19.32 8.16 27.67
N ALA A 415 19.42 8.12 29.00
CA ALA A 415 18.83 7.05 29.80
C ALA A 415 17.32 6.95 29.60
N PHE A 416 16.62 8.09 29.63
CA PHE A 416 15.19 8.15 29.38
C PHE A 416 14.82 7.74 27.94
N ALA A 417 15.60 8.17 26.93
CA ALA A 417 15.41 7.74 25.55
C ALA A 417 15.55 6.22 25.40
N ARG A 418 16.54 5.60 26.06
CA ARG A 418 16.66 4.13 26.11
C ARG A 418 15.45 3.48 26.76
N LEU A 419 14.96 4.02 27.89
CA LEU A 419 13.76 3.52 28.54
C LEU A 419 12.55 3.56 27.60
N TRP A 420 12.38 4.66 26.86
CA TRP A 420 11.33 4.80 25.87
C TRP A 420 11.40 3.73 24.79
N ILE A 421 12.58 3.52 24.20
CA ILE A 421 12.82 2.50 23.17
C ILE A 421 12.53 1.10 23.71
N GLN A 422 13.01 0.78 24.92
CA GLN A 422 12.78 -0.55 25.51
C GLN A 422 11.29 -0.81 25.81
N THR A 423 10.52 0.22 26.16
CA THR A 423 9.09 0.09 26.47
C THR A 423 8.21 0.04 25.21
N HIS A 424 8.45 0.91 24.23
CA HIS A 424 7.55 1.08 23.08
C HIS A 424 7.97 0.26 21.86
N ASP A 425 9.28 0.17 21.58
CA ASP A 425 9.75 -0.46 20.35
C ASP A 425 10.10 -1.93 20.56
N ARG A 426 10.68 -2.26 21.72
CA ARG A 426 11.13 -3.63 22.03
C ARG A 426 10.22 -4.40 22.97
N SER A 427 9.38 -3.69 23.74
CA SER A 427 8.58 -4.29 24.83
C SER A 427 9.43 -5.14 25.80
N ASP A 428 10.70 -4.80 25.99
CA ASP A 428 11.62 -5.50 26.89
C ASP A 428 11.35 -5.07 28.33
N THR A 429 10.54 -5.86 29.02
CA THR A 429 10.11 -5.57 30.40
C THR A 429 11.28 -5.54 31.38
N LEU A 430 12.29 -6.38 31.19
CA LEU A 430 13.42 -6.46 32.12
C LEU A 430 14.35 -5.27 31.94
N ALA A 431 14.65 -4.89 30.69
CA ALA A 431 15.45 -3.71 30.39
C ALA A 431 14.73 -2.44 30.83
N ALA A 432 13.41 -2.34 30.60
CA ALA A 432 12.60 -1.21 31.05
C ALA A 432 12.62 -1.07 32.58
N LEU A 433 12.40 -2.16 33.31
CA LEU A 433 12.47 -2.21 34.77
C LEU A 433 13.83 -1.70 35.29
N ALA A 434 14.92 -2.27 34.77
CA ALA A 434 16.28 -1.92 35.19
C ALA A 434 16.62 -0.46 34.88
N LEU A 435 16.21 0.06 33.71
CA LEU A 435 16.41 1.45 33.34
C LEU A 435 15.59 2.39 34.22
N THR A 436 14.33 2.08 34.53
CA THR A 436 13.52 2.87 35.45
C THR A 436 14.19 2.98 36.82
N ASP A 437 14.65 1.87 37.40
CA ASP A 437 15.33 1.86 38.69
C ASP A 437 16.66 2.65 38.65
N THR A 438 17.42 2.50 37.56
CA THR A 438 18.66 3.24 37.35
C THR A 438 18.42 4.74 37.23
N ILE A 439 17.40 5.16 36.49
CA ILE A 439 17.09 6.58 36.28
C ILE A 439 16.58 7.21 37.58
N ALA A 440 15.66 6.53 38.28
CA ALA A 440 15.09 7.01 39.54
C ALA A 440 16.15 7.17 40.65
N SER A 441 17.16 6.30 40.67
CA SER A 441 18.25 6.36 41.65
C SER A 441 19.37 7.34 41.24
N ARG A 442 19.93 7.18 40.04
CA ARG A 442 21.11 7.93 39.57
C ARG A 442 20.78 9.37 39.18
N TYR A 443 19.59 9.61 38.66
CA TYR A 443 19.14 10.92 38.18
C TYR A 443 17.98 11.48 39.02
N ARG A 444 17.89 11.08 40.30
CA ARG A 444 16.81 11.43 41.25
C ARG A 444 16.51 12.92 41.33
N LYS A 445 17.52 13.78 41.15
CA LYS A 445 17.40 15.25 41.20
C LYS A 445 17.06 15.89 39.84
N THR A 446 16.52 15.13 38.89
CA THR A 446 16.17 15.60 37.55
C THR A 446 14.73 15.21 37.21
N ARG A 447 14.06 15.98 36.35
CA ARG A 447 12.71 15.66 35.84
C ARG A 447 12.60 14.29 35.17
N TYR A 448 13.72 13.73 34.73
CA TYR A 448 13.78 12.42 34.08
C TYR A 448 13.52 11.28 35.06
N ALA A 449 13.81 11.43 36.36
CA ALA A 449 13.44 10.45 37.38
C ALA A 449 11.92 10.33 37.50
N GLU A 450 11.22 11.45 37.65
CA GLU A 450 9.75 11.49 37.70
C GLU A 450 9.14 10.95 36.41
N SER A 451 9.66 11.38 35.25
CA SER A 451 9.17 10.93 33.95
C SER A 451 9.37 9.43 33.74
N ALA A 452 10.49 8.85 34.19
CA ALA A 452 10.75 7.41 34.08
C ALA A 452 9.81 6.58 34.96
N LEU A 453 9.55 7.02 36.19
CA LEU A 453 8.62 6.36 37.10
C LEU A 453 7.17 6.49 36.61
N TYR A 454 6.80 7.65 36.08
CA TYR A 454 5.50 7.88 35.46
C TYR A 454 5.29 6.98 34.25
N LEU A 455 6.27 6.93 33.34
CA LEU A 455 6.22 6.05 32.17
C LEU A 455 6.08 4.58 32.60
N TRP A 456 6.85 4.13 33.60
CA TRP A 456 6.73 2.78 34.14
C TRP A 456 5.32 2.46 34.64
N ARG A 457 4.71 3.38 35.41
CA ARG A 457 3.33 3.20 35.92
C ARG A 457 2.33 3.01 34.79
N GLN A 458 2.38 3.89 33.78
CA GLN A 458 1.44 3.87 32.66
C GLN A 458 1.63 2.64 31.78
N TRP A 459 2.87 2.32 31.45
CA TRP A 459 3.20 1.23 30.54
C TRP A 459 3.02 -0.15 31.19
N SER A 460 3.48 -0.34 32.43
CA SER A 460 3.42 -1.64 33.10
C SER A 460 2.06 -1.94 33.74
N GLY A 461 1.28 -0.91 34.10
CA GLY A 461 0.04 -1.04 34.88
C GLY A 461 0.23 -1.60 36.29
N ARG A 462 1.47 -1.71 36.77
CA ARG A 462 1.79 -2.34 38.06
C ARG A 462 1.73 -1.32 39.20
N VAL A 463 1.29 -1.78 40.37
CA VAL A 463 1.45 -1.06 41.63
C VAL A 463 2.59 -1.70 42.40
N ASP A 464 3.73 -1.02 42.43
CA ASP A 464 4.97 -1.50 43.05
C ASP A 464 5.75 -0.35 43.71
N ALA A 465 6.95 -0.65 44.22
CA ALA A 465 7.82 0.31 44.90
C ALA A 465 8.14 1.56 44.05
N ARG A 466 8.14 1.46 42.71
CA ARG A 466 8.41 2.60 41.81
C ARG A 466 7.20 3.52 41.74
N THR A 467 6.01 2.96 41.67
CA THR A 467 4.77 3.74 41.71
C THR A 467 4.56 4.42 43.06
N ALA A 468 4.90 3.74 44.16
CA ALA A 468 4.90 4.35 45.49
C ALA A 468 5.96 5.46 45.61
N LEU A 469 7.14 5.28 45.02
CA LEU A 469 8.17 6.32 44.94
C LEU A 469 7.67 7.55 44.17
N LEU A 470 7.02 7.36 43.02
CA LEU A 470 6.39 8.44 42.26
C LEU A 470 5.33 9.18 43.08
N ASP A 471 4.41 8.45 43.73
CA ASP A 471 3.37 9.05 44.56
C ASP A 471 3.98 9.87 45.72
N SER A 472 5.08 9.38 46.33
CA SER A 472 5.81 10.12 47.36
C SER A 472 6.49 11.39 46.86
N MET A 473 7.00 11.37 45.61
CA MET A 473 7.60 12.54 44.96
C MET A 473 6.53 13.59 44.59
N ILE A 474 5.34 13.15 44.16
CA ILE A 474 4.21 14.03 43.85
C ILE A 474 3.61 14.62 45.14
N ALA A 475 3.48 13.82 46.20
CA ALA A 475 2.86 14.23 47.47
C ALA A 475 3.73 15.20 48.30
N ASN A 476 5.04 15.25 48.04
CA ASN A 476 5.97 16.22 48.62
C ASN A 476 6.61 17.07 47.51
N PRO A 477 5.90 18.08 46.96
CA PRO A 477 6.43 18.93 45.90
C PRO A 477 7.61 19.81 46.35
N ASP A 478 7.92 19.83 47.65
CA ASP A 478 8.98 20.63 48.27
C ASP A 478 10.36 19.97 48.11
N THR A 479 10.77 19.81 46.86
CA THR A 479 12.19 19.72 46.51
C THR A 479 12.68 21.12 46.15
N SER A 480 13.28 21.81 47.12
CA SER A 480 13.89 23.15 47.03
C SER A 480 14.87 23.35 45.85
N VAL A 481 15.23 22.29 45.11
CA VAL A 481 16.13 22.30 43.95
C VAL A 481 15.40 22.57 42.61
N ILE A 482 14.09 22.36 42.52
CA ILE A 482 13.33 22.53 41.26
C ILE A 482 12.99 24.01 40.98
N ARG A 483 12.67 24.78 42.03
CA ARG A 483 12.36 26.22 41.95
C ARG A 483 13.61 27.04 41.60
N GLU A 484 14.72 26.80 42.28
CA GLU A 484 16.03 27.45 41.99
C GLU A 484 16.53 27.17 40.56
N ARG A 485 16.24 25.99 39.99
CA ARG A 485 16.72 25.62 38.63
C ARG A 485 15.87 26.16 37.50
N LEU A 486 14.56 26.30 37.69
CA LEU A 486 13.67 26.95 36.72
C LEU A 486 13.94 28.46 36.65
N GLU A 487 14.37 29.07 37.76
CA GLU A 487 14.80 30.47 37.81
C GLU A 487 16.22 30.67 37.25
N ALA A 488 17.11 29.65 37.31
CA ALA A 488 18.47 29.71 36.76
C ALA A 488 18.59 29.33 35.27
N GLU A 489 17.63 28.60 34.69
CA GLU A 489 17.60 28.24 33.26
C GLU A 489 16.78 29.23 32.38
N ALA A 490 16.37 30.37 32.93
CA ALA A 490 15.82 31.47 32.13
C ALA A 490 16.90 32.03 31.18
N PRO A 491 16.57 32.33 29.92
CA PRO A 491 17.56 32.58 28.88
C PRO A 491 18.27 33.92 29.12
N VAL A 492 19.60 33.90 29.22
CA VAL A 492 20.41 35.10 29.01
C VAL A 492 20.95 35.05 27.59
N THR A 493 20.62 36.09 26.81
CA THR A 493 21.01 36.36 25.42
C THR A 493 22.54 36.37 25.21
N PRO A 494 23.00 36.26 23.95
CA PRO A 494 24.24 35.58 23.56
C PRO A 494 25.48 36.45 23.81
N VAL A 495 26.68 35.84 23.84
CA VAL A 495 27.92 36.33 23.19
C VAL A 495 29.18 35.47 23.49
N THR A 496 29.86 35.11 22.40
CA THR A 496 31.30 34.83 22.11
C THR A 496 32.17 33.86 22.92
N MET A 497 32.93 33.04 22.16
CA MET A 497 34.11 32.26 22.56
C MET A 497 35.29 33.15 23.00
N SER A 498 36.15 32.67 23.93
CA SER A 498 37.59 32.30 23.76
C SER A 498 38.29 32.04 25.14
N PRO A 499 39.59 31.68 25.26
CA PRO A 499 39.99 30.37 25.84
C PRO A 499 41.12 30.44 26.90
N ALA A 500 41.04 29.68 27.99
CA ALA A 500 42.25 29.35 28.76
C ALA A 500 42.03 28.18 29.72
N ASP A 501 43.10 27.40 29.89
CA ASP A 501 43.42 26.54 31.01
C ASP A 501 42.89 25.09 31.02
N THR A 502 43.58 24.31 30.18
CA THR A 502 44.16 23.00 30.54
C THR A 502 44.73 23.00 31.97
N VAL A 503 44.73 21.89 32.73
CA VAL A 503 45.91 20.99 32.84
C VAL A 503 45.62 19.78 33.78
N ARG A 504 45.96 18.58 33.27
CA ARG A 504 46.43 17.29 33.87
C ARG A 504 45.56 16.38 34.78
N ALA A 505 45.19 15.26 34.13
CA ALA A 505 45.26 13.81 34.46
C ALA A 505 45.63 13.31 35.89
N PRO A 506 45.14 12.12 36.29
CA PRO A 506 45.99 10.92 36.10
C PRO A 506 45.28 9.67 35.55
N GLN A 507 46.10 8.86 34.89
CA GLN A 507 45.82 7.61 34.19
C GLN A 507 45.68 6.42 35.15
N PHE A 508 44.67 5.57 34.95
CA PHE A 508 44.73 4.15 35.27
C PHE A 508 43.88 3.39 34.24
N PHE A 509 44.53 2.58 33.41
CA PHE A 509 43.90 1.80 32.35
C PHE A 509 44.07 0.30 32.63
N GLU A 510 42.96 -0.43 32.67
CA GLU A 510 42.95 -1.86 32.32
C GLU A 510 42.70 -1.97 30.81
N THR A 511 43.40 -2.91 30.16
CA THR A 511 43.36 -3.07 28.71
C THR A 511 42.11 -3.82 28.26
N PRO A 512 41.67 -3.64 27.00
CA PRO A 512 40.51 -4.35 26.42
C PRO A 512 40.55 -5.88 26.59
N GLY A 513 41.75 -6.49 26.63
CA GLY A 513 41.92 -7.92 26.89
C GLY A 513 41.57 -8.34 28.32
N GLN A 514 41.88 -7.51 29.32
CA GLN A 514 41.53 -7.77 30.73
C GLN A 514 40.02 -7.63 30.96
N ILE A 515 39.39 -6.68 30.26
CA ILE A 515 37.94 -6.48 30.28
C ILE A 515 37.20 -7.66 29.63
N ALA A 516 37.74 -8.18 28.52
CA ALA A 516 37.19 -9.34 27.83
C ALA A 516 37.34 -10.65 28.65
N GLU A 517 38.48 -10.86 29.30
CA GLU A 517 38.71 -12.05 30.13
C GLU A 517 37.84 -12.03 31.40
N ARG A 518 37.63 -10.85 32.01
CA ARG A 518 36.70 -10.70 33.14
C ARG A 518 35.25 -11.01 32.74
N ALA A 519 34.79 -10.48 31.60
CA ALA A 519 33.47 -10.77 31.07
C ALA A 519 33.29 -12.26 30.70
N ARG A 520 34.34 -12.93 30.23
CA ARG A 520 34.37 -14.38 29.97
C ARG A 520 34.25 -15.16 31.28
N GLN A 521 35.03 -14.82 32.30
CA GLN A 521 34.98 -15.49 33.62
C GLN A 521 33.61 -15.32 34.30
N ASP A 522 33.00 -14.14 34.20
CA ASP A 522 31.66 -13.86 34.72
C ASP A 522 30.57 -14.70 34.01
N SER A 523 30.69 -14.86 32.68
CA SER A 523 29.76 -15.70 31.90
C SER A 523 29.88 -17.19 32.22
N LEU A 524 31.11 -17.67 32.48
CA LEU A 524 31.37 -19.05 32.88
C LEU A 524 30.85 -19.33 34.30
N ALA A 525 31.00 -18.37 35.21
CA ALA A 525 30.48 -18.45 36.57
C ALA A 525 28.94 -18.49 36.60
N ALA A 526 28.28 -17.70 35.76
CA ALA A 526 26.82 -17.71 35.62
C ALA A 526 26.30 -19.05 35.04
N TYR A 527 26.98 -19.58 34.02
CA TYR A 527 26.66 -20.89 33.44
C TYR A 527 26.84 -22.04 34.45
N THR A 528 27.90 -22.00 35.24
CA THR A 528 28.18 -23.02 36.27
C THR A 528 27.12 -23.01 37.39
N ARG A 529 26.63 -21.82 37.79
CA ARG A 529 25.52 -21.70 38.75
C ARG A 529 24.20 -22.24 38.18
N ALA A 530 23.93 -21.97 36.89
CA ALA A 530 22.73 -22.46 36.23
C ALA A 530 22.75 -24.00 36.04
N LEU A 531 23.92 -24.59 35.77
CA LEU A 531 24.10 -26.05 35.76
C LEU A 531 23.86 -26.68 37.14
N TYR A 532 24.39 -26.06 38.19
CA TYR A 532 24.18 -26.53 39.57
C TYR A 532 22.71 -26.47 39.98
N TYR A 533 22.02 -25.38 39.63
CA TYR A 533 20.57 -25.23 39.85
C TYR A 533 19.77 -26.28 39.09
N ALA A 534 20.06 -26.49 37.80
CA ALA A 534 19.38 -27.49 36.98
C ALA A 534 19.54 -28.91 37.57
N LYS A 535 20.76 -29.26 38.01
CA LYS A 535 21.06 -30.55 38.67
C LYS A 535 20.30 -30.72 40.00
N ARG A 536 20.20 -29.67 40.82
CA ARG A 536 19.50 -29.72 42.12
C ARG A 536 17.99 -29.89 41.97
N HIS A 537 17.41 -29.38 40.89
CA HIS A 537 15.97 -29.35 40.67
C HIS A 537 15.49 -30.34 39.59
N GLY A 538 16.36 -31.25 39.13
CA GLY A 538 16.01 -32.28 38.12
C GLY A 538 15.65 -31.70 36.76
N LEU A 539 16.10 -30.48 36.45
CA LEU A 539 15.83 -29.79 35.19
C LEU A 539 16.92 -30.11 34.16
N PRO A 540 16.60 -30.08 32.85
CA PRO A 540 17.60 -30.22 31.80
C PRO A 540 18.66 -29.11 31.88
N PRO A 541 19.93 -29.40 31.61
CA PRO A 541 21.00 -28.40 31.67
C PRO A 541 20.77 -27.29 30.64
N PRO A 542 21.05 -26.02 30.98
CA PRO A 542 20.93 -24.92 30.03
C PRO A 542 21.93 -25.08 28.87
N PRO A 543 21.60 -24.59 27.66
CA PRO A 543 22.53 -24.63 26.54
C PRO A 543 23.79 -23.79 26.83
N PRO A 544 24.97 -24.20 26.35
CA PRO A 544 26.20 -23.43 26.53
C PRO A 544 26.07 -22.06 25.84
N PRO A 545 26.70 -21.00 26.39
CA PRO A 545 26.65 -19.68 25.78
C PRO A 545 27.24 -19.73 24.35
N PRO A 546 26.61 -19.05 23.37
CA PRO A 546 27.11 -19.03 22.00
C PRO A 546 28.49 -18.37 21.94
N PRO A 547 29.38 -18.82 21.04
CA PRO A 547 30.64 -18.12 20.80
C PRO A 547 30.32 -16.69 20.34
N ARG A 548 30.65 -15.69 21.16
CA ARG A 548 30.49 -14.29 20.79
C ARG A 548 31.53 -13.94 19.73
N THR A 549 31.10 -13.72 18.48
CA THR A 549 31.91 -13.03 17.49
C THR A 549 31.77 -11.51 17.69
N PRO A 550 32.87 -10.75 17.80
CA PRO A 550 32.82 -9.30 17.85
C PRO A 550 32.26 -8.69 16.55
N PRO A 551 31.67 -7.48 16.58
CA PRO A 551 31.27 -6.76 15.37
C PRO A 551 32.49 -6.29 14.56
N ALA A 552 32.35 -6.29 13.22
CA ALA A 552 33.41 -6.02 12.24
C ALA A 552 34.01 -4.59 12.25
N ASP A 553 33.45 -3.66 13.03
CA ASP A 553 33.90 -2.27 13.12
C ASP A 553 34.64 -1.94 14.43
N ALA A 554 34.89 -2.94 15.28
CA ALA A 554 35.98 -2.84 16.25
C ALA A 554 37.25 -3.25 15.48
N ASP A 555 38.26 -2.38 15.41
CA ASP A 555 39.51 -2.62 14.68
C ASP A 555 40.06 -4.04 14.93
N THR A 556 39.84 -4.93 13.97
CA THR A 556 40.44 -6.25 13.90
C THR A 556 41.24 -6.33 12.62
N SER A 557 42.38 -5.66 12.59
CA SER A 557 43.47 -6.12 11.74
C SER A 557 43.79 -7.58 12.13
N GLN A 558 43.45 -8.49 11.20
CA GLN A 558 43.66 -9.95 11.22
C GLN A 558 42.61 -10.81 11.96
N ALA A 559 41.62 -11.36 11.23
CA ALA A 559 41.46 -12.82 11.00
C ALA A 559 40.03 -13.24 10.54
N ARG A 560 40.02 -14.40 9.89
CA ARG A 560 39.02 -15.09 9.02
C ARG A 560 37.55 -15.19 9.48
N ARG A 561 36.67 -15.21 8.48
CA ARG A 561 35.19 -15.38 8.54
C ARG A 561 34.73 -16.73 9.12
N PRO A 562 33.71 -16.75 10.00
CA PRO A 562 32.87 -17.93 10.27
C PRO A 562 31.46 -17.81 9.62
N PRO A 563 30.65 -18.89 9.60
CA PRO A 563 29.49 -19.01 8.72
C PRO A 563 28.22 -18.28 9.22
N VAL A 564 27.37 -17.95 8.25
CA VAL A 564 26.15 -17.13 8.33
C VAL A 564 25.05 -17.79 9.16
N GLN A 565 24.48 -17.06 10.12
CA GLN A 565 23.19 -17.38 10.76
C GLN A 565 22.10 -16.42 10.24
N PRO A 566 20.84 -16.87 10.17
CA PRO A 566 19.74 -16.07 9.61
C PRO A 566 19.36 -14.89 10.50
N ALA A 567 18.98 -13.78 9.87
CA ALA A 567 18.59 -12.54 10.54
C ALA A 567 17.33 -12.71 11.41
N PRO A 568 17.23 -12.00 12.56
CA PRO A 568 16.05 -12.03 13.42
C PRO A 568 14.82 -11.35 12.76
N PRO A 569 13.60 -11.64 13.24
CA PRO A 569 12.35 -11.23 12.60
C PRO A 569 12.17 -9.71 12.63
N ASP A 570 12.01 -9.13 11.45
CA ASP A 570 11.67 -7.72 11.24
C ASP A 570 10.17 -7.48 11.51
N THR A 571 9.86 -6.69 12.54
CA THR A 571 8.53 -6.19 12.89
C THR A 571 8.27 -4.77 12.39
N THR A 572 9.08 -4.25 11.48
CA THR A 572 8.94 -2.89 10.96
C THR A 572 8.62 -2.89 9.46
N ARG A 573 7.36 -2.56 9.15
CA ARG A 573 6.95 -2.12 7.82
C ARG A 573 7.75 -0.87 7.44
N GLY A 574 8.83 -1.04 6.69
CA GLY A 574 9.21 -0.02 5.71
C GLY A 574 8.08 0.13 4.68
N PRO A 575 7.87 1.32 4.08
CA PRO A 575 6.81 1.48 3.10
C PRO A 575 7.08 0.54 1.92
N VAL A 576 6.21 -0.45 1.76
CA VAL A 576 5.98 -1.04 0.44
C VAL A 576 5.48 0.12 -0.41
N ILE A 577 6.37 0.73 -1.19
CA ILE A 577 6.01 1.66 -2.25
C ILE A 577 5.29 0.81 -3.29
N GLY A 578 3.98 0.64 -3.09
CA GLY A 578 3.08 0.16 -4.12
C GLY A 578 2.99 1.24 -5.21
N PRO A 579 2.71 0.86 -6.46
CA PRO A 579 2.44 1.83 -7.50
C PRO A 579 1.25 2.69 -7.07
N SER A 580 1.48 3.99 -6.96
CA SER A 580 0.46 5.00 -6.72
C SER A 580 -0.68 4.85 -7.73
N ARG A 581 -1.91 4.89 -7.23
CA ARG A 581 -3.13 5.08 -8.02
C ARG A 581 -3.06 6.34 -8.87
#